data_AF-A0A6G1RFS8-F1
#
_entry.id   AF-A0A6G1RFS8-F1
#
_cell.length_a   1.000
_cell.length_b   1.000
_cell.length_c   1.000
_cell.angle_alpha   90.00
_cell.angle_beta   90.00
_cell.angle_gamma   90.00
#
_symmetry.space_group_name_H-M   'P 1'
#
loop_
_entity.id
_entity.type
_entity.pdbx_description
1 polymer ?
#
loop_
_entity_poly.entity_id
_entity_poly.type
_entity_poly.pdbx_seq_one_letter_code
_entity_poly.pdbx_strand_id
1 'polypeptide(L)'
;ESIWACLKCSHVACGRYIEEHALKHFEETRHPLAMEVNDLYVFCYLCEDYVLNDNPEGDLKLLRSSLSAIKSQKHDPSTRSGRTLRSMALGEDMCSHPRSPQGQSQMLTALWHRRQSLLAKALRTWFEKSSRGQLKLKQKKQMEELEKKKEAARQRRQ
;
A
#
# COMPACT_ATOMS: atom_id res chain seq x y z
N GLU A 1 -17.03 8.50 2.73
CA GLU A 1 -16.92 7.03 2.76
C GLU A 1 -15.78 6.65 3.71
N SER A 2 -16.00 5.77 4.68
CA SER A 2 -14.98 5.39 5.67
C SER A 2 -14.19 4.18 5.18
N ILE A 3 -12.87 4.31 5.10
CA ILE A 3 -11.94 3.28 4.62
C ILE A 3 -11.11 2.79 5.80
N TRP A 4 -11.04 1.47 5.96
CA TRP A 4 -10.41 0.80 7.09
C TRP A 4 -9.26 -0.08 6.62
N ALA A 5 -8.09 0.10 7.22
CA ALA A 5 -6.89 -0.69 6.96
C ALA A 5 -6.63 -1.65 8.13
N CYS A 6 -6.42 -2.93 7.82
CA CYS A 6 -6.02 -3.92 8.82
C CYS A 6 -4.61 -3.61 9.35
N LEU A 7 -4.40 -3.70 10.68
CA LEU A 7 -3.08 -3.49 11.28
C LEU A 7 -2.20 -4.74 11.30
N LYS A 8 -2.73 -5.92 10.94
CA LYS A 8 -1.99 -7.18 10.87
C LYS A 8 -1.52 -7.52 9.45
N CYS A 9 -2.22 -7.07 8.43
CA CYS A 9 -1.95 -7.41 7.03
C CYS A 9 -2.27 -6.23 6.09
N SER A 10 -1.89 -6.34 4.82
CA SER A 10 -2.08 -5.27 3.81
C SER A 10 -3.50 -5.20 3.23
N HIS A 11 -4.53 -5.58 4.00
CA HIS A 11 -5.93 -5.54 3.55
C HIS A 11 -6.58 -4.20 3.89
N VAL A 12 -7.37 -3.68 2.96
CA VAL A 12 -8.13 -2.43 3.10
C VAL A 12 -9.55 -2.68 2.64
N ALA A 13 -10.53 -2.23 3.43
CA ALA A 13 -11.94 -2.51 3.23
C ALA A 13 -12.81 -1.30 3.59
N CYS A 14 -14.06 -1.29 3.13
CA CYS A 14 -15.04 -0.30 3.57
C CYS A 14 -15.50 -0.58 5.02
N GLY A 15 -15.90 0.47 5.71
CA GLY A 15 -16.36 0.38 7.10
C GLY A 15 -17.71 -0.33 7.28
N ARG A 16 -18.07 -0.53 8.55
CA ARG A 16 -19.31 -1.18 8.99
C ARG A 16 -20.58 -0.62 8.34
N TYR A 17 -20.65 0.70 8.12
CA TYR A 17 -21.89 1.35 7.67
C TYR A 17 -22.15 1.28 6.16
N ILE A 18 -21.32 0.54 5.40
CA ILE A 18 -21.44 0.44 3.93
C ILE A 18 -21.80 -1.01 3.56
N GLU A 19 -20.81 -1.90 3.55
CA GLU A 19 -20.97 -3.30 3.12
C GLU A 19 -20.25 -4.29 4.06
N GLU A 20 -19.81 -3.81 5.23
CA GLU A 20 -19.19 -4.62 6.28
C GLU A 20 -17.97 -5.46 5.84
N HIS A 21 -17.28 -5.07 4.75
CA HIS A 21 -16.12 -5.79 4.25
C HIS A 21 -14.97 -5.89 5.27
N ALA A 22 -14.81 -4.89 6.13
CA ALA A 22 -13.82 -4.94 7.21
C ALA A 22 -14.21 -5.96 8.31
N LEU A 23 -15.50 -6.15 8.57
CA LEU A 23 -15.99 -7.18 9.50
C LEU A 23 -15.79 -8.57 8.91
N LYS A 24 -16.19 -8.78 7.65
CA LYS A 24 -15.96 -10.04 6.94
C LYS A 24 -14.49 -10.43 6.91
N HIS A 25 -13.59 -9.45 6.72
CA HIS A 25 -12.15 -9.69 6.80
C HIS A 25 -11.73 -10.24 8.16
N PHE A 26 -12.26 -9.69 9.26
CA PHE A 26 -12.00 -10.20 10.61
C PHE A 26 -12.55 -11.62 10.79
N GLU A 27 -13.74 -11.93 10.29
CA GLU A 27 -14.33 -13.28 10.38
C GLU A 27 -13.47 -14.33 9.64
N GLU A 28 -12.96 -13.99 8.46
CA GLU A 28 -12.14 -14.90 7.64
C GLU A 28 -10.71 -15.07 8.16
N THR A 29 -10.09 -14.00 8.66
CA THR A 29 -8.64 -13.99 8.98
C THR A 29 -8.33 -13.91 10.46
N ARG A 30 -9.32 -13.56 11.28
CA ARG A 30 -9.20 -13.33 12.73
C ARG A 30 -8.19 -12.22 13.06
N HIS A 31 -8.00 -11.25 12.17
CA HIS A 31 -7.20 -10.04 12.44
C HIS A 31 -8.01 -9.02 13.25
N PRO A 32 -7.65 -8.76 14.52
CA PRO A 32 -8.55 -8.09 15.45
C PRO A 32 -8.59 -6.56 15.30
N LEU A 33 -7.55 -5.95 14.75
CA LEU A 33 -7.38 -4.49 14.73
C LEU A 33 -7.44 -3.93 13.32
N ALA A 34 -8.24 -2.89 13.15
CA ALA A 34 -8.30 -2.08 11.94
C ALA A 34 -8.28 -0.58 12.29
N MET A 35 -7.64 0.23 11.43
CA MET A 35 -7.53 1.68 11.56
C MET A 35 -8.26 2.37 10.42
N GLU A 36 -9.09 3.37 10.72
CA GLU A 36 -9.70 4.25 9.73
C GLU A 36 -8.65 5.23 9.19
N VAL A 37 -8.56 5.37 7.86
CA VAL A 37 -7.42 6.03 7.20
C VAL A 37 -7.43 7.57 7.31
N ASN A 38 -8.60 8.18 7.47
CA ASN A 38 -8.77 9.62 7.51
C ASN A 38 -8.60 10.19 8.93
N ASP A 39 -9.29 9.59 9.89
CA ASP A 39 -9.40 10.06 11.27
C ASP A 39 -8.51 9.27 12.23
N LEU A 40 -7.86 8.20 11.74
CA LEU A 40 -6.87 7.40 12.48
C LEU A 40 -7.45 6.73 13.75
N TYR A 41 -8.76 6.57 13.79
CA TYR A 41 -9.44 5.77 14.81
C TYR A 41 -9.14 4.29 14.62
N VAL A 42 -8.92 3.59 15.72
CA VAL A 42 -8.65 2.15 15.69
C VAL A 42 -9.82 1.44 16.34
N PHE A 43 -10.31 0.40 15.68
CA PHE A 43 -11.38 -0.46 16.18
C PHE A 43 -10.85 -1.86 16.42
N CYS A 44 -11.23 -2.45 17.55
CA CYS A 44 -10.93 -3.83 17.89
C CYS A 44 -12.17 -4.70 17.74
N TYR A 45 -12.15 -5.61 16.77
CA TYR A 45 -13.24 -6.56 16.52
C TYR A 45 -13.37 -7.65 17.59
N LEU A 46 -12.34 -7.87 18.43
CA LEU A 46 -12.44 -8.80 19.56
C LEU A 46 -13.10 -8.16 20.79
N CYS A 47 -12.85 -6.88 21.03
CA CYS A 47 -13.43 -6.13 22.14
C CYS A 47 -14.76 -5.49 21.78
N GLU A 48 -15.10 -5.46 20.49
CA GLU A 48 -16.24 -4.74 19.92
C GLU A 48 -16.25 -3.24 20.25
N ASP A 49 -15.06 -2.66 20.45
CA ASP A 49 -14.91 -1.28 20.91
C ASP A 49 -13.72 -0.56 20.25
N TYR A 50 -13.74 0.77 20.32
CA TYR A 50 -12.67 1.64 19.86
C TYR A 50 -11.49 1.63 20.82
N VAL A 51 -10.29 1.57 20.25
CA VAL A 51 -9.04 1.69 20.99
C VAL A 51 -8.74 3.18 21.16
N LEU A 52 -9.12 3.72 22.33
CA LEU A 52 -8.96 5.13 22.68
C LEU A 52 -7.51 5.50 23.00
N ASN A 53 -6.83 4.66 23.79
CA ASN A 53 -5.46 4.90 24.22
C ASN A 53 -4.45 4.19 23.31
N ASP A 54 -3.29 4.79 23.11
CA ASP A 54 -2.17 4.12 22.46
C ASP A 54 -1.64 2.99 23.35
N ASN A 55 -0.96 2.01 22.73
CA ASN A 55 -0.27 0.96 23.47
C ASN A 55 0.91 1.56 24.27
N PRO A 56 1.31 0.94 25.41
CA PRO A 56 2.44 1.42 26.20
C PRO A 56 3.76 1.44 25.41
N GLU A 57 3.90 0.58 24.41
CA GLU A 57 5.05 0.56 23.49
C GLU A 57 5.09 1.77 22.54
N GLY A 58 3.95 2.44 22.33
CA GLY A 58 3.84 3.65 21.49
C GLY A 58 3.79 3.40 19.99
N ASP A 59 3.58 2.16 19.53
CA ASP A 59 3.48 1.81 18.11
C ASP A 59 2.31 2.54 17.42
N LEU A 60 1.15 2.56 18.07
CA LEU A 60 -0.04 3.25 17.54
C LEU A 60 0.20 4.76 17.46
N LYS A 61 0.90 5.33 18.45
CA LYS A 61 1.28 6.74 18.48
C LYS A 61 2.22 7.09 17.34
N LEU A 62 3.22 6.26 17.09
CA LEU A 62 4.19 6.42 16.01
C LEU A 62 3.50 6.32 14.64
N LEU A 63 2.63 5.34 14.46
CA LEU A 63 1.85 5.16 13.23
C LEU A 63 0.97 6.38 12.96
N ARG A 64 0.20 6.84 13.97
CA ARG A 64 -0.67 8.02 13.87
C ARG A 64 0.11 9.28 13.52
N SER A 65 1.26 9.48 14.17
CA SER A 65 2.15 10.61 13.92
C SER A 65 2.71 10.59 12.50
N SER A 66 3.15 9.42 12.03
CA SER A 66 3.68 9.22 10.67
C SER A 66 2.60 9.48 9.60
N LEU A 67 1.39 8.94 9.79
CA LEU A 67 0.27 9.16 8.87
C LEU A 67 -0.19 10.62 8.86
N SER A 68 -0.20 11.28 10.03
CA SER A 68 -0.55 12.71 10.13
C SER A 68 0.47 13.59 9.42
N ALA A 69 1.76 13.28 9.54
CA ALA A 69 2.82 13.99 8.82
C ALA A 69 2.75 13.81 7.30
N ILE A 70 2.21 12.68 6.81
CA ILE A 70 1.96 12.46 5.38
C ILE A 70 0.69 13.21 4.95
N LYS A 71 -0.37 13.20 5.77
CA LYS A 71 -1.62 13.91 5.49
C LYS A 71 -1.43 15.43 5.40
N SER A 72 -0.51 16.00 6.18
CA SER A 72 -0.16 17.43 6.12
C SER A 72 0.71 17.80 4.92
N GLN A 73 1.34 16.84 4.25
CA GLN A 73 2.10 17.04 3.01
C GLN A 73 1.22 17.17 1.75
N LYS A 74 -0.09 17.40 1.89
CA LYS A 74 -1.01 17.55 0.75
C LYS A 74 -0.54 18.64 -0.23
N HIS A 75 0.18 18.18 -1.25
CA HIS A 75 0.30 18.64 -2.63
C HIS A 75 0.13 20.15 -2.89
N ASP A 76 1.23 20.89 -2.77
CA ASP A 76 1.52 21.91 -3.77
C ASP A 76 2.14 21.19 -4.99
N PRO A 77 1.54 21.21 -6.19
CA PRO A 77 2.12 20.59 -7.38
C PRO A 77 3.47 21.22 -7.79
N SER A 78 3.82 22.39 -7.24
CA SER A 78 4.94 23.21 -7.69
C SER A 78 6.31 22.80 -7.14
N THR A 79 6.40 22.02 -6.06
CA THR A 79 7.71 21.58 -5.54
C THR A 79 7.80 20.07 -5.43
N ARG A 80 8.16 19.46 -6.56
CA ARG A 80 8.93 18.21 -6.62
C ARG A 80 10.18 18.37 -5.76
N SER A 81 10.08 18.07 -4.47
CA SER A 81 11.25 17.92 -3.61
C SER A 81 10.95 16.83 -2.58
N GLY A 82 11.48 15.64 -2.85
CA GLY A 82 11.52 14.55 -1.89
C GLY A 82 12.32 14.99 -0.68
N ARG A 83 11.61 15.44 0.36
CA ARG A 83 12.18 15.69 1.67
C ARG A 83 12.12 14.37 2.44
N THR A 84 13.21 13.62 2.40
CA THR A 84 13.41 12.44 3.23
C THR A 84 13.26 12.85 4.70
N LEU A 85 12.40 12.15 5.46
CA LEU A 85 12.32 12.26 6.92
C LEU A 85 13.72 12.07 7.51
N ARG A 86 14.27 13.11 8.14
CA ARG A 86 15.38 12.98 9.09
C ARG A 86 14.82 13.16 10.50
N SER A 87 15.18 12.26 11.41
CA SER A 87 14.97 12.45 12.85
C SER A 87 15.65 13.73 13.29
N MET A 88 14.92 14.59 14.00
CA MET A 88 15.49 15.75 14.69
C MET A 88 16.16 15.25 15.97
N ALA A 89 17.49 15.27 15.99
CA ALA A 89 18.25 15.38 17.23
C ALA A 89 18.61 16.86 17.40
N LEU A 90 18.41 17.40 18.61
CA LEU A 90 18.73 18.77 18.98
C LEU A 90 20.20 19.11 18.68
N GLY A 91 20.43 20.33 18.21
CA GLY A 91 21.75 20.94 18.08
C GLY A 91 21.64 22.24 17.28
N GLU A 92 21.76 23.37 17.98
CA GLU A 92 21.86 24.71 17.41
C GLU A 92 23.18 24.82 16.63
N ASP A 93 23.13 25.29 15.38
CA ASP A 93 24.15 26.18 14.80
C ASP A 93 23.78 26.59 13.35
N MET A 94 23.79 27.89 13.11
CA MET A 94 23.72 28.51 11.78
C MET A 94 25.06 28.34 11.06
N CYS A 95 25.07 27.76 9.85
CA CYS A 95 25.90 28.25 8.74
C CYS A 95 25.58 27.59 7.38
N SER A 96 25.46 28.45 6.37
CA SER A 96 25.87 28.28 4.96
C SER A 96 25.19 27.24 4.07
N HIS A 97 24.52 27.74 3.03
CA HIS A 97 24.07 27.01 1.84
C HIS A 97 25.11 26.00 1.32
N PRO A 98 24.79 24.69 1.20
CA PRO A 98 25.58 23.78 0.40
C PRO A 98 25.06 23.78 -1.05
N ARG A 99 25.95 24.12 -1.99
CA ARG A 99 25.76 23.90 -3.43
C ARG A 99 25.32 22.44 -3.66
N SER A 100 24.25 22.25 -4.43
CA SER A 100 23.77 20.93 -4.82
C SER A 100 24.85 20.17 -5.63
N PRO A 101 25.29 18.97 -5.21
CA PRO A 101 26.15 18.14 -6.05
C PRO A 101 25.28 17.35 -7.01
N GLN A 102 25.37 17.63 -8.32
CA GLN A 102 24.61 16.96 -9.39
C GLN A 102 24.70 15.42 -9.36
N GLY A 103 25.70 14.82 -8.71
CA GLY A 103 25.85 13.37 -8.55
C GLY A 103 24.85 12.69 -7.60
N GLN A 104 24.26 13.41 -6.63
CA GLN A 104 23.30 12.82 -5.68
C GLN A 104 21.99 12.41 -6.38
N SER A 105 21.58 13.16 -7.40
CA SER A 105 20.35 12.91 -8.16
C SER A 105 20.40 11.63 -8.98
N GLN A 106 21.57 11.29 -9.55
CA GLN A 106 21.76 10.07 -10.33
C GLN A 106 21.73 8.82 -9.45
N MET A 107 22.40 8.85 -8.30
CA MET A 107 22.40 7.74 -7.34
C MET A 107 20.99 7.46 -6.79
N LEU A 108 20.22 8.49 -6.46
CA LEU A 108 18.84 8.34 -5.98
C LEU A 108 17.93 7.73 -7.07
N THR A 109 18.10 8.14 -8.31
CA THR A 109 17.37 7.58 -9.46
C THR A 109 17.70 6.10 -9.66
N ALA A 110 18.99 5.74 -9.60
CA ALA A 110 19.42 4.34 -9.69
C ALA A 110 18.85 3.47 -8.56
N LEU A 111 18.83 3.98 -7.32
CA LEU A 111 18.22 3.30 -6.18
C LEU A 111 16.71 3.13 -6.33
N TRP A 112 16.03 4.15 -6.86
CA TRP A 112 14.60 4.08 -7.14
C TRP A 112 14.28 2.98 -8.18
N HIS A 113 14.99 2.96 -9.30
CA HIS A 113 14.81 1.92 -10.33
C HIS A 113 15.13 0.53 -9.79
N ARG A 114 16.18 0.39 -8.96
CA ARG A 114 16.51 -0.88 -8.30
C ARG A 114 15.38 -1.33 -7.38
N ARG A 115 14.84 -0.45 -6.54
CA ARG A 115 13.72 -0.77 -5.62
C ARG A 115 12.47 -1.15 -6.40
N GLN A 116 12.11 -0.40 -7.45
CA GLN A 116 10.99 -0.72 -8.33
C GLN A 116 11.17 -2.07 -9.02
N SER A 117 12.37 -2.36 -9.54
CA SER A 117 12.67 -3.64 -10.18
C SER A 117 12.55 -4.82 -9.19
N LEU A 118 13.05 -4.66 -7.96
CA LEU A 118 12.92 -5.68 -6.91
C LEU A 118 11.46 -5.90 -6.50
N LEU A 119 10.70 -4.82 -6.30
CA LEU A 119 9.26 -4.91 -5.99
C LEU A 119 8.50 -5.59 -7.13
N ALA A 120 8.75 -5.21 -8.38
CA ALA A 120 8.13 -5.83 -9.54
C ALA A 120 8.49 -7.33 -9.64
N LYS A 121 9.73 -7.72 -9.33
CA LYS A 121 10.13 -9.13 -9.26
C LYS A 121 9.37 -9.87 -8.16
N ALA A 122 9.29 -9.31 -6.96
CA ALA A 122 8.57 -9.91 -5.84
C ALA A 122 7.07 -10.06 -6.12
N LEU A 123 6.45 -9.05 -6.73
CA LEU A 123 5.04 -9.09 -7.10
C LEU A 123 4.76 -10.12 -8.21
N ARG A 124 5.65 -10.26 -9.20
CA ARG A 124 5.52 -11.32 -10.22
C ARG A 124 5.61 -12.71 -9.61
N THR A 125 6.63 -12.96 -8.79
CA THR A 125 6.80 -14.28 -8.16
C THR A 125 5.67 -14.60 -7.19
N TRP A 126 5.17 -13.60 -6.44
CA TRP A 126 3.96 -13.74 -5.63
C TRP A 126 2.73 -14.05 -6.49
N PHE A 127 2.52 -13.32 -7.59
CA PHE A 127 1.37 -13.51 -8.46
C PHE A 127 1.34 -14.91 -9.09
N GLU A 128 2.49 -15.42 -9.54
CA GLU A 128 2.62 -16.78 -10.09
C GLU A 128 2.34 -17.88 -9.07
N LYS A 129 2.73 -17.66 -7.80
CA LYS A 129 2.52 -18.62 -6.70
C LYS A 129 1.13 -18.51 -6.06
N SER A 130 0.46 -17.37 -6.20
CA SER A 130 -0.85 -17.14 -5.61
C SER A 130 -1.95 -17.92 -6.34
N SER A 131 -2.87 -18.54 -5.58
CA SER A 131 -4.03 -19.25 -6.11
C SER A 131 -4.88 -18.38 -7.05
N ARG A 132 -5.04 -17.09 -6.72
CA ARG A 132 -5.76 -16.11 -7.55
C ARG A 132 -5.04 -15.82 -8.87
N GLY A 133 -3.70 -15.77 -8.86
CA GLY A 133 -2.92 -15.51 -10.07
C GLY A 133 -2.92 -16.70 -11.04
N GLN A 134 -2.81 -17.92 -10.50
CA GLN A 134 -2.92 -19.15 -11.28
C GLN A 134 -4.30 -19.31 -11.93
N LEU A 135 -5.38 -18.98 -11.21
CA LEU A 135 -6.75 -19.00 -11.75
C LEU A 135 -6.89 -18.07 -12.95
N LYS A 136 -6.42 -16.81 -12.83
CA LYS A 136 -6.43 -15.84 -13.93
C LYS A 136 -5.62 -16.31 -15.14
N LEU A 137 -4.45 -16.94 -14.91
CA LEU A 137 -3.62 -17.43 -16.00
C LEU A 137 -4.29 -18.58 -16.77
N LYS A 138 -4.98 -19.50 -16.06
CA LYS A 138 -5.77 -20.58 -16.67
C LYS A 138 -6.93 -20.02 -17.51
N GLN A 139 -7.68 -19.05 -16.98
CA GLN A 139 -8.78 -18.39 -17.70
C GLN A 139 -8.28 -17.73 -18.98
N LYS A 140 -7.15 -17.02 -18.93
CA LYS A 140 -6.56 -16.37 -20.10
C LYS A 140 -6.19 -17.38 -21.20
N LYS A 141 -5.56 -18.49 -20.84
CA LYS A 141 -5.22 -19.57 -21.80
C LYS A 141 -6.45 -20.17 -22.46
N GLN A 142 -7.53 -20.40 -21.69
CA GLN A 142 -8.79 -20.90 -22.24
C GLN A 142 -9.42 -19.92 -23.23
N MET A 143 -9.38 -18.61 -22.95
CA MET A 143 -9.87 -17.60 -23.88
C MET A 143 -9.05 -17.57 -25.17
N GLU A 144 -7.72 -17.59 -25.09
CA GLU A 144 -6.83 -17.60 -26.26
C GLU A 144 -7.04 -18.85 -27.13
N GLU A 145 -7.25 -20.02 -26.52
CA GLU A 145 -7.54 -21.25 -27.26
C GLU A 145 -8.90 -21.19 -27.95
N LEU A 146 -9.91 -20.63 -27.28
CA LEU A 146 -11.24 -20.44 -27.84
C LEU A 146 -11.21 -19.46 -29.02
N GLU A 147 -10.41 -18.40 -28.92
CA GLU A 147 -10.20 -17.43 -30.00
C GLU A 147 -9.51 -18.08 -31.21
N LYS A 148 -8.44 -18.84 -31.00
CA LYS A 148 -7.77 -19.60 -32.07
C LYS A 148 -8.71 -20.60 -32.75
N LYS A 149 -9.56 -21.30 -31.98
CA LYS A 149 -10.57 -22.22 -32.55
C LYS A 149 -11.60 -21.47 -33.40
N LYS A 150 -12.05 -20.30 -32.95
CA LYS A 150 -12.96 -19.44 -33.72
C LYS A 150 -12.30 -18.94 -35.00
N GLU A 151 -11.04 -18.53 -34.95
CA GLU A 151 -10.29 -18.07 -36.13
C GLU A 151 -10.07 -19.20 -37.14
N ALA A 152 -9.65 -20.39 -36.69
CA ALA A 152 -9.51 -21.57 -37.55
C ALA A 152 -10.85 -21.98 -38.19
N ALA A 153 -11.96 -21.89 -37.45
CA ALA A 153 -13.30 -22.15 -37.98
C ALA A 153 -13.74 -21.11 -39.02
N ARG A 154 -13.29 -19.85 -38.92
CA ARG A 154 -13.53 -18.82 -39.95
C ARG A 154 -12.72 -19.10 -41.21
N GLN A 155 -11.45 -19.47 -41.08
CA GLN A 155 -10.59 -19.81 -42.22
C GLN A 155 -11.09 -21.02 -43.01
N ARG A 156 -11.67 -22.03 -42.34
CA ARG A 156 -12.27 -23.21 -43.02
C ARG A 156 -13.56 -22.91 -43.80
N ARG A 157 -14.18 -21.75 -43.59
CA ARG A 157 -15.43 -21.35 -44.25
C ARG A 157 -15.19 -20.45 -45.48
N GLN A 158 -13.94 -20.02 -45.69
CA GLN A 158 -13.48 -19.31 -46.89
C GLN A 158 -12.90 -20.31 -47.88
#